data_AF-A0A1Q7WUE4-F1
#
_entry.id   AF-A0A1Q7WUE4-F1
#
_cell.length_a   1.000
_cell.length_b   1.000
_cell.length_c   1.000
_cell.angle_alpha   90.00
_cell.angle_beta   90.00
_cell.angle_gamma   90.00
#
_symmetry.space_group_name_H-M   'P 1'
#
loop_
_entity.id
_entity.type
_entity.pdbx_description
1 polymer ?
#
loop_
_entity_poly.entity_id
_entity_poly.type
_entity_poly.pdbx_seq_one_letter_code
_entity_poly.pdbx_strand_id
1 'polypeptide(L)'
;MLVGMLARTEPREEAPRLVHGSLHDRNILDVGGAPGVIDWQRFGQGPVELEAGMFLAAVSRLGLMHETLADETARAEATFLAGAQDLLDEGAVAWHRAAGLMRLARRQLNQWKGDRVARARALLGEAARLAEASG
;
A
#
# COMPACT_ATOMS: atom_id res chain seq x y z
N MET A 1 17.81 4.17 9.75
CA MET A 1 17.65 3.40 8.50
C MET A 1 16.30 2.72 8.51
N LEU A 2 15.42 3.04 7.56
CA LEU A 2 14.02 2.58 7.43
C LEU A 2 13.80 1.09 7.76
N VAL A 3 14.63 0.20 7.22
CA VAL A 3 14.57 -1.26 7.50
C VAL A 3 14.60 -1.56 9.00
N GLY A 4 15.50 -0.91 9.73
CA GLY A 4 15.63 -1.12 11.17
C GLY A 4 14.50 -0.51 11.99
N MET A 5 13.81 0.51 11.46
CA MET A 5 12.60 1.06 12.09
C MET A 5 11.45 0.07 11.97
N LEU A 6 11.16 -0.38 10.74
CA LEU A 6 10.10 -1.36 10.50
C LEU A 6 10.32 -2.66 11.28
N ALA A 7 11.57 -3.17 11.35
CA ALA A 7 11.87 -4.36 12.12
C ALA A 7 11.61 -4.22 13.63
N ARG A 8 11.60 -2.99 14.18
CA ARG A 8 11.29 -2.74 15.60
C ARG A 8 9.83 -2.47 15.87
N THR A 9 9.09 -2.01 14.86
CA THR A 9 7.68 -1.63 14.96
C THR A 9 6.76 -2.61 14.23
N GLU A 10 7.23 -3.84 13.98
CA GLU A 10 6.43 -4.87 13.31
C GLU A 10 5.12 -5.11 14.09
N PRO A 11 3.96 -4.94 13.44
CA PRO A 11 2.68 -5.10 14.09
C PRO A 11 2.46 -6.56 14.49
N ARG A 12 1.74 -6.77 15.58
CA ARG A 12 1.28 -8.11 15.95
C ARG A 12 0.18 -8.52 14.99
N GLU A 13 0.33 -9.69 14.37
CA GLU A 13 -0.74 -10.26 13.56
C GLU A 13 -1.92 -10.68 14.44
N GLU A 14 -3.10 -10.13 14.15
CA GLU A 14 -4.35 -10.55 14.75
C GLU A 14 -4.89 -11.86 14.14
N ALA A 15 -6.07 -12.29 14.57
CA ALA A 15 -6.74 -13.45 14.00
C ALA A 15 -6.91 -13.27 12.48
N PRO A 16 -6.39 -14.21 11.66
CA PRO A 16 -6.39 -14.05 10.22
C PRO A 16 -7.81 -14.04 9.66
N ARG A 17 -8.04 -13.21 8.65
CA ARG A 17 -9.30 -13.11 7.91
C ARG A 17 -9.10 -13.54 6.47
N LEU A 18 -10.21 -13.76 5.78
CA LEU A 18 -10.18 -13.99 4.34
C LEU A 18 -9.73 -12.71 3.62
N VAL A 19 -8.63 -12.82 2.88
CA VAL A 19 -8.04 -11.73 2.07
C VAL A 19 -7.92 -12.18 0.61
N HIS A 20 -7.87 -11.23 -0.31
CA HIS A 20 -7.63 -11.49 -1.73
C HIS A 20 -6.19 -11.99 -2.01
N GLY A 21 -5.22 -11.60 -1.18
CA GLY A 21 -3.84 -12.12 -1.20
C GLY A 21 -2.93 -11.50 -2.27
N SER A 22 -3.47 -10.60 -3.09
CA SER A 22 -2.68 -9.80 -4.04
C SER A 22 -3.39 -8.51 -4.47
N LEU A 23 -4.25 -7.96 -3.61
CA LEU A 23 -5.07 -6.79 -3.94
C LEU A 23 -4.21 -5.57 -4.32
N HIS A 24 -4.50 -4.97 -5.46
CA HIS A 24 -3.95 -3.69 -5.88
C HIS A 24 -4.91 -2.95 -6.84
N ASP A 25 -4.51 -1.76 -7.26
CA ASP A 25 -5.23 -0.83 -8.13
C ASP A 25 -5.93 -1.44 -9.36
N ARG A 26 -5.42 -2.56 -9.91
CA ARG A 26 -5.99 -3.18 -11.13
C ARG A 26 -6.96 -4.33 -10.85
N ASN A 27 -7.13 -4.72 -9.59
CA ASN A 27 -8.08 -5.75 -9.20
C ASN A 27 -9.48 -5.19 -8.95
N ILE A 28 -9.63 -3.86 -8.94
CA ILE A 28 -10.89 -3.17 -8.66
C ILE A 28 -11.52 -2.71 -9.97
N LEU A 29 -12.80 -3.04 -10.16
CA LEU A 29 -13.64 -2.57 -11.26
C LEU A 29 -14.77 -1.71 -10.71
N ASP A 30 -15.00 -0.56 -11.32
CA ASP A 30 -16.22 0.21 -11.09
C ASP A 30 -17.35 -0.41 -11.91
N VAL A 31 -18.28 -1.09 -11.24
CA VAL A 31 -19.42 -1.79 -11.90
C VAL A 31 -20.77 -1.12 -11.60
N GLY A 32 -20.77 0.08 -11.02
CA GLY A 32 -21.97 0.78 -10.56
C GLY A 32 -22.58 0.16 -9.30
N GLY A 33 -22.90 0.99 -8.30
CA GLY A 33 -23.50 0.57 -7.04
C GLY A 33 -22.54 -0.07 -6.01
N ALA A 34 -21.53 -0.82 -6.46
CA ALA A 34 -20.46 -1.37 -5.62
C ALA A 34 -19.20 -1.65 -6.45
N PRO A 35 -18.00 -1.73 -5.85
CA PRO A 35 -16.81 -2.18 -6.55
C PRO A 35 -16.86 -3.69 -6.84
N GLY A 36 -16.49 -4.08 -8.05
CA GLY A 36 -16.18 -5.46 -8.40
C GLY A 36 -14.71 -5.77 -8.07
N VAL A 37 -14.43 -6.96 -7.55
CA VAL A 37 -13.05 -7.41 -7.25
C VAL A 37 -12.75 -8.68 -8.05
N ILE A 38 -11.66 -8.66 -8.82
CA ILE A 38 -11.25 -9.74 -9.73
C ILE A 38 -9.84 -10.26 -9.40
N ASP A 39 -9.45 -11.39 -10.01
CA ASP A 39 -8.16 -12.07 -9.82
C ASP A 39 -7.93 -12.71 -8.44
N TRP A 40 -8.95 -13.43 -7.96
CA TRP A 40 -8.96 -14.15 -6.69
C TRP A 40 -8.03 -15.38 -6.62
N GLN A 41 -7.12 -15.63 -7.57
CA GLN A 41 -6.36 -16.91 -7.58
C GLN A 41 -5.39 -17.08 -6.39
N ARG A 42 -5.16 -16.03 -5.59
CA ARG A 42 -4.26 -16.01 -4.42
C ARG A 42 -4.98 -15.80 -3.08
N PHE A 43 -6.31 -15.92 -3.07
CA PHE A 43 -7.08 -15.72 -1.87
C PHE A 43 -6.68 -16.68 -0.75
N GLY A 44 -6.78 -16.23 0.50
CA GLY A 44 -6.33 -17.02 1.65
C GLY A 44 -6.64 -16.35 2.97
N GLN A 45 -6.11 -16.94 4.04
CA GLN A 45 -6.18 -16.38 5.39
C GLN A 45 -4.96 -15.50 5.64
N GLY A 46 -5.15 -14.28 6.13
CA GLY A 46 -4.07 -13.35 6.46
C GLY A 46 -4.55 -12.07 7.16
N PRO A 47 -3.62 -11.20 7.56
CA PRO A 47 -3.94 -9.90 8.17
C PRO A 47 -4.55 -8.95 7.12
N VAL A 48 -5.67 -8.30 7.47
CA VAL A 48 -6.37 -7.38 6.56
C VAL A 48 -5.58 -6.09 6.35
N GLU A 49 -4.78 -5.70 7.32
CA GLU A 49 -3.89 -4.53 7.29
C GLU A 49 -2.74 -4.73 6.30
N LEU A 50 -2.28 -5.97 6.11
CA LEU A 50 -1.32 -6.29 5.04
C LEU A 50 -1.93 -6.05 3.67
N GLU A 51 -3.15 -6.52 3.46
CA GLU A 51 -3.87 -6.32 2.19
C GLU A 51 -4.14 -4.84 1.93
N ALA A 52 -4.67 -4.12 2.93
CA ALA A 52 -4.90 -2.68 2.89
C ALA A 52 -3.61 -1.89 2.63
N GLY A 53 -2.52 -2.20 3.33
CA GLY A 53 -1.23 -1.54 3.17
C GLY A 53 -0.63 -1.77 1.78
N MET A 54 -0.75 -2.99 1.23
CA MET A 54 -0.29 -3.30 -0.13
C MET A 54 -1.12 -2.60 -1.21
N PHE A 55 -2.45 -2.52 -1.01
CA PHE A 55 -3.34 -1.76 -1.88
C PHE A 55 -3.00 -0.27 -1.88
N LEU A 56 -2.91 0.34 -0.69
CA LEU A 56 -2.56 1.75 -0.53
C LEU A 56 -1.17 2.04 -1.12
N ALA A 57 -0.17 1.17 -0.93
CA ALA A 57 1.15 1.35 -1.55
C ALA A 57 1.08 1.36 -3.09
N ALA A 58 0.16 0.59 -3.69
CA ALA A 58 -0.07 0.61 -5.13
C ALA A 58 -0.72 1.93 -5.58
N VAL A 59 -1.67 2.47 -4.80
CA VAL A 59 -2.30 3.77 -5.05
C VAL A 59 -1.30 4.91 -4.89
N SER A 60 -0.52 4.96 -3.81
CA SER A 60 0.51 6.00 -3.58
C SER A 60 1.54 6.05 -4.70
N ARG A 61 1.92 4.86 -5.20
CA ARG A 61 2.82 4.78 -6.35
C ARG A 61 2.25 5.52 -7.55
N LEU A 62 0.94 5.46 -7.82
CA LEU A 62 0.36 6.19 -8.95
C LEU A 62 0.57 7.70 -8.81
N GLY A 63 0.27 8.27 -7.63
CA GLY A 63 0.44 9.71 -7.36
C GLY A 63 1.89 10.16 -7.40
N LEU A 64 2.80 9.34 -6.85
CA LEU A 64 4.24 9.61 -6.86
C LEU A 64 4.86 9.51 -8.27
N MET A 65 4.29 8.69 -9.17
CA MET A 65 4.81 8.51 -10.52
C MET A 65 4.14 9.43 -11.55
N HIS A 66 2.95 9.97 -11.23
CA HIS A 66 2.13 10.78 -12.11
C HIS A 66 1.59 11.98 -11.33
N GLU A 67 2.27 13.12 -11.45
CA GLU A 67 1.92 14.36 -10.74
C GLU A 67 0.46 14.78 -10.98
N THR A 68 -0.06 14.57 -12.19
CA THR A 68 -1.46 14.87 -12.53
C THR A 68 -2.49 14.07 -11.73
N LEU A 69 -2.09 12.94 -11.13
CA LEU A 69 -2.95 12.07 -10.33
C LEU A 69 -2.75 12.29 -8.82
N ALA A 70 -1.83 13.14 -8.38
CA ALA A 70 -1.45 13.28 -6.97
C ALA A 70 -2.66 13.56 -6.07
N ASP A 71 -3.47 14.56 -6.41
CA ASP A 71 -4.65 14.93 -5.63
C ASP A 71 -5.72 13.83 -5.61
N GLU A 72 -5.92 13.15 -6.74
CA GLU A 72 -6.88 12.04 -6.85
C GLU A 72 -6.45 10.85 -6.01
N THR A 73 -5.15 10.52 -6.02
CA THR A 73 -4.62 9.45 -5.19
C THR A 73 -4.70 9.79 -3.71
N ALA A 74 -4.38 11.02 -3.31
CA ALA A 74 -4.53 11.46 -1.92
C ALA A 74 -5.99 11.36 -1.44
N ARG A 75 -6.95 11.77 -2.29
CA ARG A 75 -8.38 11.61 -1.99
C ARG A 75 -8.77 10.13 -1.87
N ALA A 76 -8.34 9.28 -2.81
CA ALA A 76 -8.65 7.85 -2.80
C ALA A 76 -8.10 7.16 -1.55
N GLU A 77 -6.87 7.46 -1.15
CA GLU A 77 -6.26 6.93 0.08
C GLU A 77 -7.02 7.36 1.33
N ALA A 78 -7.37 8.65 1.44
CA ALA A 78 -8.12 9.17 2.57
C ALA A 78 -9.52 8.56 2.66
N THR A 79 -10.23 8.43 1.53
CA THR A 79 -11.55 7.79 1.47
C THR A 79 -11.48 6.31 1.84
N PHE A 80 -10.47 5.59 1.36
CA PHE A 80 -10.30 4.18 1.70
C PHE A 80 -10.08 3.98 3.20
N LEU A 81 -9.19 4.75 3.81
CA LEU A 81 -8.90 4.67 5.25
C LEU A 81 -10.13 5.05 6.08
N ALA A 82 -10.80 6.15 5.76
CA ALA A 82 -12.01 6.56 6.47
C ALA A 82 -13.14 5.52 6.36
N GLY A 83 -13.31 4.89 5.19
CA GLY A 83 -14.30 3.85 4.98
C GLY A 83 -13.99 2.52 5.69
N ALA A 84 -12.74 2.31 6.10
CA ALA A 84 -12.27 1.07 6.70
C ALA A 84 -11.77 1.24 8.16
N GLN A 85 -11.98 2.41 8.77
CA GLN A 85 -11.47 2.74 10.11
C GLN A 85 -11.91 1.75 11.20
N ASP A 86 -13.13 1.20 11.09
CA ASP A 86 -13.67 0.24 12.08
C ASP A 86 -13.13 -1.19 11.88
N LEU A 87 -12.35 -1.42 10.81
CA LEU A 87 -11.83 -2.72 10.42
C LEU A 87 -10.31 -2.82 10.50
N LEU A 88 -9.59 -1.70 10.56
CA LEU A 88 -8.14 -1.65 10.36
C LEU A 88 -7.45 -0.93 11.51
N ASP A 89 -6.36 -1.50 12.01
CA ASP A 89 -5.40 -0.74 12.81
C ASP A 89 -4.56 0.18 11.90
N GLU A 90 -4.69 1.50 12.09
CA GLU A 90 -4.00 2.49 11.25
C GLU A 90 -2.47 2.37 11.28
N GLY A 91 -1.90 2.01 12.44
CA GLY A 91 -0.46 1.84 12.63
C GLY A 91 0.07 0.64 11.84
N ALA A 92 -0.61 -0.49 11.92
CA ALA A 92 -0.29 -1.71 11.18
C ALA A 92 -0.46 -1.48 9.66
N VAL A 93 -1.50 -0.76 9.23
CA VAL A 93 -1.67 -0.38 7.82
C VAL A 93 -0.51 0.50 7.35
N ALA A 94 -0.12 1.51 8.12
CA ALA A 94 1.01 2.39 7.79
C ALA A 94 2.32 1.59 7.68
N TRP A 95 2.55 0.64 8.58
CA TRP A 95 3.70 -0.26 8.54
C TRP A 95 3.72 -1.13 7.27
N HIS A 96 2.60 -1.81 6.95
CA HIS A 96 2.50 -2.65 5.76
C HIS A 96 2.59 -1.84 4.46
N ARG A 97 2.04 -0.62 4.45
CA ARG A 97 2.17 0.32 3.33
C ARG A 97 3.63 0.73 3.12
N ALA A 98 4.36 1.05 4.19
CA ALA A 98 5.79 1.36 4.11
C ALA A 98 6.61 0.17 3.56
N ALA A 99 6.35 -1.05 4.05
CA ALA A 99 6.97 -2.27 3.53
C ALA A 99 6.63 -2.52 2.04
N GLY A 100 5.37 -2.28 1.65
CA GLY A 100 4.90 -2.37 0.27
C GLY A 100 5.62 -1.38 -0.65
N LEU A 101 5.80 -0.13 -0.22
CA LEU A 101 6.54 0.90 -0.95
C LEU A 101 8.01 0.54 -1.12
N MET A 102 8.67 -0.03 -0.11
CA MET A 102 10.03 -0.55 -0.25
C MET A 102 10.13 -1.66 -1.30
N ARG A 103 9.16 -2.59 -1.31
CA ARG A 103 9.07 -3.64 -2.34
C ARG A 103 8.93 -3.04 -3.73
N LEU A 104 8.12 -1.99 -3.88
CA LEU A 104 7.91 -1.28 -5.15
C LEU A 104 9.14 -0.47 -5.58
N ALA A 105 9.85 0.16 -4.64
CA ALA A 105 11.09 0.87 -4.92
C ALA A 105 12.16 -0.08 -5.50
N ARG A 106 12.32 -1.27 -4.91
CA ARG A 106 13.18 -2.33 -5.47
C ARG A 106 12.77 -2.70 -6.90
N ARG A 107 11.46 -2.82 -7.15
CA ARG A 107 10.93 -3.13 -8.50
C ARG A 107 11.23 -2.02 -9.50
N GLN A 108 11.20 -0.74 -9.10
CA GLN A 108 11.56 0.39 -9.97
C GLN A 108 13.02 0.36 -10.41
N LEU A 109 13.94 -0.02 -9.52
CA LEU A 109 15.36 -0.13 -9.86
C LEU A 109 15.64 -1.18 -10.95
N ASN A 110 14.78 -2.19 -11.05
CA ASN A 110 14.85 -3.22 -12.09
C ASN A 110 14.28 -2.78 -13.45
N GLN A 111 13.71 -1.57 -13.55
CA GLN A 111 13.20 -1.03 -14.81
C GLN A 111 14.31 -0.37 -15.63
N TRP A 112 14.20 -0.48 -16.95
CA TRP A 112 15.22 -0.06 -17.91
C TRP A 112 14.98 1.36 -18.47
N LYS A 113 13.87 2.02 -18.13
CA LYS A 113 13.46 3.30 -18.72
C LYS A 113 13.06 4.33 -17.65
N GLY A 114 13.33 5.60 -17.94
CA GLY A 114 13.00 6.75 -17.09
C GLY A 114 13.95 6.93 -15.90
N ASP A 115 13.67 7.94 -15.06
CA ASP A 115 14.46 8.22 -13.86
C ASP A 115 14.13 7.24 -12.72
N ARG A 116 14.54 5.98 -12.90
CA ARG A 116 14.31 4.88 -11.94
C ARG A 116 14.84 5.17 -10.54
N VAL A 117 15.92 5.96 -10.43
CA VAL A 117 16.53 6.28 -9.14
C VAL A 117 15.70 7.34 -8.42
N ALA A 118 15.29 8.42 -9.09
CA ALA A 118 14.40 9.40 -8.49
C ALA A 118 13.06 8.77 -8.07
N ARG A 119 12.50 7.90 -8.91
CA ARG A 119 11.26 7.17 -8.59
C ARG A 119 11.41 6.24 -7.38
N ALA A 120 12.51 5.49 -7.31
CA ALA A 120 12.79 4.66 -6.14
C ALA A 120 13.00 5.50 -4.87
N ARG A 121 13.67 6.64 -4.98
CA ARG A 121 13.85 7.59 -3.86
C ARG A 121 12.53 8.18 -3.39
N ALA A 122 11.63 8.57 -4.29
CA ALA A 122 10.31 9.08 -3.93
C ALA A 122 9.51 8.04 -3.13
N LEU A 123 9.50 6.78 -3.58
CA LEU A 123 8.85 5.68 -2.86
C LEU A 123 9.47 5.42 -1.48
N LEU A 124 10.81 5.47 -1.37
CA LEU A 124 11.50 5.29 -0.09
C LEU A 124 11.30 6.47 0.87
N GLY A 125 11.16 7.69 0.35
CA GLY A 125 10.84 8.88 1.14
C GLY A 125 9.46 8.77 1.77
N GLU A 126 8.46 8.37 0.99
CA GLU A 126 7.11 8.14 1.50
C GLU A 126 7.06 6.96 2.48
N ALA A 127 7.80 5.89 2.20
CA ALA A 127 7.91 4.76 3.13
C ALA A 127 8.52 5.18 4.48
N ALA A 128 9.51 6.08 4.48
CA ALA A 128 10.09 6.61 5.71
C ALA A 128 9.10 7.44 6.52
N ARG A 129 8.35 8.33 5.86
CA ARG A 129 7.30 9.14 6.50
C ARG A 129 6.24 8.28 7.17
N LEU A 130 5.81 7.20 6.50
CA LEU A 130 4.80 6.27 7.04
C LEU A 130 5.34 5.43 8.19
N ALA A 131 6.59 4.96 8.09
CA ALA A 131 7.21 4.19 9.16
C ALA A 131 7.38 5.04 10.44
N GLU A 132 7.69 6.33 10.30
CA GLU A 132 7.75 7.28 11.41
C GLU A 132 6.38 7.52 12.06
N ALA A 133 5.30 7.52 11.27
CA ALA A 133 3.93 7.67 11.77
C ALA A 133 3.36 6.38 12.39
N SER A 134 3.95 5.21 12.09
CA SER A 134 3.53 3.90 12.61
C SER A 134 4.15 3.51 13.96
N GLY A 135 5.15 4.27 14.43
CA GLY A 135 5.97 3.95 15.60
C GLY A 135 5.57 4.68 16.87
#